data_AF-A0A3D0S9F7-F1
#
_entry.id   AF-A0A3D0S9F7-F1
#
_cell.length_a   1.000
_cell.length_b   1.000
_cell.length_c   1.000
_cell.angle_alpha   90.00
_cell.angle_beta   90.00
_cell.angle_gamma   90.00
#
_symmetry.space_group_name_H-M   'P 1'
#
loop_
_entity.id
_entity.type
_entity.pdbx_description
1 polymer ?
#
loop_
_entity_poly.entity_id
_entity_poly.type
_entity_poly.pdbx_seq_one_letter_code
_entity_poly.pdbx_strand_id
1 'polypeptide(L)'
;LNALPYNASTGPDDKFELICGALGCQALVIPELKVLSGKPVLTYRIVQTTMQSPEYIFNHASVMESARQMLNHAVGQLVPVMQERLELKPLYSDNQRANMQFAMGVSALYHGDYVSAEQSLRLAIQQQNDFFWARAYLADVLYRTGNYQGAELAVTALTPQASSARAELFLGNLAANILYAKGQLKDSIDASDPLIVAASTASEYELQGNLLMNNGSSFTALGETAEAIDYLQQAITVYSQHELTLREGQARLNLGNALFLSEPNSAESTQQYERAAAIFRQFQAKAYLAYALSALAQQKRHLGRLKEASALISEVANLYEQAGDEEGLLFVKIEQADIAVLQGDLAGALALATEAFEQAGSQYTYVRSYSSAMMALIYLAQDNPQPVPALLAEQDKYEWFDPRANFSLLKASYAHCTGELKQALAEAQAVKAELGEQWSDAHQAYLDIFQQDAETGDKRAVDYSQGRLL
;
A
#
# COMPACT_ATOMS: atom_id res chain seq x y z
N LEU A 1 -10.66 7.39 -1.97
CA LEU A 1 -11.21 7.95 -3.22
C LEU A 1 -10.42 7.52 -4.45
N ASN A 2 -9.10 7.67 -4.50
CA ASN A 2 -8.28 7.28 -5.68
C ASN A 2 -8.37 5.79 -6.08
N ALA A 3 -8.76 4.93 -5.15
CA ALA A 3 -8.96 3.50 -5.41
C ALA A 3 -10.37 3.15 -5.93
N LEU A 4 -11.33 4.07 -5.88
CA LEU A 4 -12.67 3.85 -6.41
C LEU A 4 -12.73 4.37 -7.85
N PRO A 5 -13.16 3.57 -8.83
CA PRO A 5 -13.31 4.06 -10.19
C PRO A 5 -14.44 5.09 -10.26
N TYR A 6 -14.12 6.34 -10.57
CA TYR A 6 -15.12 7.33 -10.95
C TYR A 6 -15.40 7.22 -12.45
N ASN A 7 -16.38 6.40 -12.82
CA ASN A 7 -16.88 6.40 -14.19
C ASN A 7 -17.99 7.46 -14.33
N ALA A 8 -17.78 8.42 -15.24
CA ALA A 8 -18.73 9.49 -15.49
C ALA A 8 -20.09 8.96 -15.98
N SER A 9 -20.12 7.81 -16.67
CA SER A 9 -21.34 7.24 -17.27
C SER A 9 -22.21 6.44 -16.29
N THR A 10 -21.76 6.17 -15.07
CA THR A 10 -22.54 5.41 -14.09
C THR A 10 -23.70 6.24 -13.54
N GLY A 11 -24.84 5.59 -13.29
CA GLY A 11 -26.03 6.24 -12.72
C GLY A 11 -25.76 6.83 -11.33
N PRO A 12 -26.53 7.84 -10.89
CA PRO A 12 -26.40 8.44 -9.56
C PRO A 12 -26.54 7.46 -8.39
N ASP A 13 -27.48 6.50 -8.49
CA ASP A 13 -27.74 5.51 -7.44
C ASP A 13 -26.58 4.50 -7.33
N ASP A 14 -26.07 4.03 -8.47
CA ASP A 14 -24.89 3.16 -8.50
C ASP A 14 -23.65 3.86 -7.94
N LYS A 15 -23.48 5.17 -8.21
CA LYS A 15 -22.40 5.98 -7.62
C LYS A 15 -22.57 6.11 -6.11
N PHE A 16 -23.80 6.26 -5.62
CA PHE A 16 -24.09 6.30 -4.19
C PHE A 16 -23.72 4.96 -3.53
N GLU A 17 -24.21 3.84 -4.04
CA GLU A 17 -23.88 2.52 -3.48
C GLU A 17 -22.37 2.24 -3.50
N LEU A 18 -21.69 2.57 -4.61
CA LEU A 18 -20.24 2.35 -4.72
C LEU A 18 -19.44 3.23 -3.74
N ILE A 19 -19.75 4.53 -3.65
CA ILE A 19 -18.96 5.49 -2.87
C ILE A 19 -19.37 5.44 -1.40
N CYS A 20 -20.67 5.54 -1.11
CA CYS A 20 -21.15 5.53 0.26
C CYS A 20 -21.13 4.15 0.90
N GLY A 21 -21.30 3.07 0.14
CA GLY A 21 -21.02 1.73 0.66
C GLY A 21 -19.54 1.53 1.01
N ALA A 22 -18.62 2.22 0.33
CA ALA A 22 -17.18 2.13 0.61
C ALA A 22 -16.73 2.99 1.81
N LEU A 23 -17.37 4.15 1.97
CA LEU A 23 -16.94 5.23 2.87
C LEU A 23 -17.91 5.49 4.04
N GLY A 24 -19.01 4.74 4.17
CA GLY A 24 -19.98 4.90 5.24
C GLY A 24 -20.75 6.23 5.20
N CYS A 25 -20.95 6.83 4.01
CA CYS A 25 -21.69 8.10 3.92
C CYS A 25 -23.21 7.92 3.84
N GLN A 26 -23.96 8.86 4.44
CA GLN A 26 -25.43 8.85 4.42
C GLN A 26 -26.01 9.59 3.20
N ALA A 27 -25.20 10.42 2.55
CA ALA A 27 -25.59 11.20 1.39
C ALA A 27 -24.38 11.40 0.46
N LEU A 28 -24.62 11.30 -0.85
CA LEU A 28 -23.63 11.62 -1.87
C LEU A 28 -24.04 12.89 -2.61
N VAL A 29 -23.15 13.88 -2.63
CA VAL A 29 -23.28 15.07 -3.47
C VAL A 29 -22.56 14.81 -4.79
N ILE A 30 -23.30 14.83 -5.90
CA ILE A 30 -22.75 14.60 -7.24
C ILE A 30 -22.74 15.93 -8.00
N PRO A 31 -21.62 16.68 -8.00
CA PRO A 31 -21.48 17.88 -8.80
C PRO A 31 -21.13 17.55 -10.26
N GLU A 32 -21.64 18.34 -11.19
CA GLU A 32 -21.37 18.24 -12.63
C GLU A 32 -21.10 19.63 -13.21
N LEU A 33 -20.08 19.74 -14.07
CA LEU A 33 -19.84 20.91 -14.89
C LEU A 33 -20.43 20.67 -16.28
N LYS A 34 -21.43 21.46 -16.65
CA LYS A 34 -22.13 21.41 -17.95
C LYS A 34 -21.88 22.67 -18.75
N VAL A 35 -22.13 22.61 -20.05
CA VAL A 35 -22.22 23.78 -20.91
C VAL A 35 -23.68 23.97 -21.32
N LEU A 36 -24.31 25.04 -20.85
CA LEU A 36 -25.68 25.40 -21.22
C LEU A 36 -25.66 26.71 -21.99
N SER A 37 -26.16 26.69 -23.23
CA SER A 37 -26.19 27.85 -24.12
C SER A 37 -24.82 28.54 -24.26
N GLY A 38 -23.75 27.74 -24.38
CA GLY A 38 -22.37 28.23 -24.54
C GLY A 38 -21.71 28.78 -23.28
N LYS A 39 -22.35 28.68 -22.10
CA LYS A 39 -21.78 29.09 -20.81
C LYS A 39 -21.56 27.90 -19.89
N PRO A 40 -20.45 27.87 -19.12
CA PRO A 40 -20.24 26.86 -18.10
C PRO A 40 -21.26 27.04 -16.97
N VAL A 41 -21.89 25.94 -16.57
CA VAL A 41 -22.90 25.87 -15.51
C VAL A 41 -22.54 24.73 -14.59
N LEU A 42 -22.53 24.99 -13.28
CA LEU A 42 -22.37 23.96 -12.28
C LEU A 42 -23.75 23.46 -11.86
N THR A 43 -23.93 22.15 -11.84
CA THR A 43 -25.13 21.51 -11.33
C THR A 43 -24.77 20.51 -10.25
N TYR A 44 -25.69 20.19 -9.35
CA TYR A 44 -25.50 19.03 -8.47
C TYR A 44 -26.82 18.36 -8.08
N ARG A 45 -26.70 17.12 -7.64
CA ARG A 45 -27.78 16.33 -7.02
C ARG A 45 -27.29 15.75 -5.69
N ILE A 46 -28.24 15.49 -4.80
CA ILE A 46 -28.02 14.72 -3.57
C ILE A 46 -28.69 13.37 -3.77
N VAL A 47 -27.93 12.31 -3.54
CA VAL A 47 -28.43 10.93 -3.54
C VAL A 47 -28.33 10.41 -2.11
N GLN A 48 -29.43 9.83 -1.63
CA GLN A 48 -29.54 9.11 -0.37
C GLN A 48 -30.23 7.77 -0.63
N THR A 49 -30.15 6.84 0.32
CA THR A 49 -30.67 5.47 0.20
C THR A 49 -32.11 5.38 -0.31
N THR A 50 -32.98 6.33 0.03
CA THR A 50 -34.40 6.30 -0.32
C THR A 50 -34.86 7.50 -1.16
N MET A 51 -33.95 8.40 -1.53
CA MET A 51 -34.31 9.65 -2.17
C MET A 51 -33.19 10.22 -3.04
N GLN A 52 -33.57 10.73 -4.21
CA GLN A 52 -32.74 11.59 -5.02
C GLN A 52 -33.34 12.99 -5.11
N SER A 53 -32.51 14.02 -4.91
CA SER A 53 -32.93 15.41 -5.08
C SER A 53 -33.16 15.76 -6.57
N PRO A 54 -33.93 16.82 -6.88
CA PRO A 54 -33.86 17.44 -8.19
C PRO A 54 -32.44 17.93 -8.50
N GLU A 55 -32.19 18.24 -9.77
CA GLU A 55 -30.96 18.91 -10.18
C GLU A 55 -31.01 20.39 -9.82
N TYR A 56 -30.04 20.83 -9.02
CA TYR A 56 -29.86 22.24 -8.71
C TYR A 56 -28.86 22.85 -9.68
N ILE A 57 -29.13 24.05 -10.18
CA ILE A 57 -28.37 24.70 -11.27
C ILE A 57 -27.82 26.04 -10.79
N PHE A 58 -26.50 26.24 -10.96
CA PHE A 58 -25.77 27.44 -10.55
C PHE A 58 -25.04 28.03 -11.75
N ASN A 59 -25.46 29.24 -12.14
CA ASN A 59 -24.94 29.96 -13.29
C ASN A 59 -24.66 31.42 -12.89
N HIS A 60 -23.53 31.63 -12.23
CA HIS A 60 -23.07 32.95 -11.79
C HIS A 60 -21.95 33.48 -12.69
N ALA A 61 -21.48 34.71 -12.43
CA ALA A 61 -20.49 35.41 -13.25
C ALA A 61 -19.16 34.65 -13.40
N SER A 62 -18.83 33.75 -12.47
CA SER A 62 -17.67 32.85 -12.57
C SER A 62 -18.02 31.43 -12.10
N VAL A 63 -17.24 30.45 -12.54
CA VAL A 63 -17.33 29.06 -12.08
C VAL A 63 -17.06 28.98 -10.57
N MET A 64 -16.11 29.77 -10.05
CA MET A 64 -15.79 29.80 -8.62
C MET A 64 -16.94 30.34 -7.77
N GLU A 65 -17.59 31.41 -8.24
CA GLU A 65 -18.78 31.91 -7.56
C GLU A 65 -19.93 30.91 -7.61
N SER A 66 -20.11 30.25 -8.76
CA SER A 66 -21.09 29.17 -8.90
C SER A 66 -20.82 28.01 -7.94
N ALA A 67 -19.56 27.58 -7.81
CA ALA A 67 -19.16 26.52 -6.89
C ALA A 67 -19.41 26.91 -5.42
N ARG A 68 -19.09 28.14 -5.03
CA ARG A 68 -19.36 28.64 -3.67
C ARG A 68 -20.84 28.65 -3.35
N GLN A 69 -21.68 29.19 -4.25
CA GLN A 69 -23.14 29.22 -4.05
C GLN A 69 -23.73 27.81 -4.04
N MET A 70 -23.23 26.93 -4.90
CA MET A 70 -23.58 25.51 -4.94
C MET A 70 -23.30 24.82 -3.61
N LEU A 71 -22.09 24.97 -3.05
CA LEU A 71 -21.71 24.38 -1.77
C LEU A 71 -22.56 24.93 -0.61
N ASN A 72 -22.78 26.25 -0.56
CA ASN A 72 -23.65 26.87 0.45
C ASN A 72 -25.08 26.32 0.39
N HIS A 73 -25.62 26.17 -0.82
CA HIS A 73 -26.94 25.59 -1.03
C HIS A 73 -26.97 24.10 -0.62
N ALA A 74 -25.96 23.31 -1.02
CA ALA A 74 -25.84 21.89 -0.69
C ALA A 74 -25.77 21.66 0.82
N VAL A 75 -24.96 22.42 1.55
CA VAL A 75 -24.90 22.37 3.02
C VAL A 75 -26.26 22.68 3.63
N GLY A 76 -27.00 23.64 3.06
CA GLY A 76 -28.36 23.95 3.53
C GLY A 76 -29.39 22.86 3.29
N GLN A 77 -29.18 22.00 2.29
CA GLN A 77 -30.03 20.83 2.06
C GLN A 77 -29.65 19.64 2.95
N LEU A 78 -28.36 19.49 3.29
CA LEU A 78 -27.84 18.35 4.07
C LEU A 78 -27.93 18.56 5.58
N VAL A 79 -27.73 19.79 6.05
CA VAL A 79 -27.69 20.12 7.48
C VAL A 79 -28.99 20.82 7.88
N PRO A 80 -29.82 20.24 8.77
CA PRO A 80 -31.03 20.86 9.27
C PRO A 80 -30.75 22.26 9.82
N VAL A 81 -31.64 23.23 9.54
CA VAL A 81 -31.49 24.64 9.99
C VAL A 81 -31.37 24.79 11.51
N MET A 82 -31.81 23.78 12.28
CA MET A 82 -31.73 23.74 13.74
C MET A 82 -30.41 23.20 14.31
N GLN A 83 -29.53 22.64 13.48
CA GLN A 83 -28.18 22.24 13.91
C GLN A 83 -27.20 23.40 13.70
N GLU A 84 -26.34 23.62 14.69
CA GLU A 84 -25.25 24.59 14.57
C GLU A 84 -24.36 24.19 13.39
N ARG A 85 -24.36 25.00 12.34
CA ARG A 85 -23.44 24.81 11.22
C ARG A 85 -22.05 25.17 11.73
N LEU A 86 -21.22 24.17 12.00
CA LEU A 86 -19.78 24.37 12.25
C LEU A 86 -19.23 25.20 11.08
N GLU A 87 -18.89 26.46 11.34
CA GLU A 87 -18.24 27.27 10.32
C GLU A 87 -16.91 26.59 9.96
N LEU A 88 -16.70 26.28 8.67
CA LEU A 88 -15.40 25.84 8.13
C LEU A 88 -14.29 26.89 8.25
N LYS A 89 -14.54 28.00 8.97
CA LYS A 89 -13.58 29.07 9.23
C LYS A 89 -12.22 28.60 9.76
N PRO A 90 -12.04 27.50 10.54
CA PRO A 90 -10.69 27.18 10.98
C PRO A 90 -9.78 26.68 9.85
N LEU A 91 -10.29 26.34 8.66
CA LEU A 91 -9.49 25.83 7.53
C LEU A 91 -9.01 26.91 6.55
N TYR A 92 -9.69 28.06 6.48
CA TYR A 92 -9.48 29.06 5.44
C TYR A 92 -9.09 30.40 6.06
N SER A 93 -8.25 31.15 5.36
CA SER A 93 -7.87 32.52 5.74
C SER A 93 -8.95 33.54 5.38
N ASP A 94 -8.79 34.79 5.80
CA ASP A 94 -9.64 35.90 5.31
C ASP A 94 -9.31 36.31 3.87
N ASN A 95 -8.21 35.81 3.30
CA ASN A 95 -7.78 36.12 1.94
C ASN A 95 -8.36 35.13 0.92
N GLN A 96 -9.37 35.57 0.18
CA GLN A 96 -10.06 34.75 -0.82
C GLN A 96 -9.14 34.20 -1.93
N ARG A 97 -8.12 34.96 -2.35
CA ARG A 97 -7.19 34.48 -3.38
C ARG A 97 -6.28 33.38 -2.83
N ALA A 98 -5.81 33.55 -1.59
CA ALA A 98 -5.01 32.53 -0.91
C ALA A 98 -5.83 31.25 -0.71
N ASN A 99 -7.11 31.37 -0.32
CA ASN A 99 -8.02 30.24 -0.16
C ASN A 99 -8.27 29.47 -1.47
N MET A 100 -8.36 30.17 -2.60
CA MET A 100 -8.49 29.53 -3.91
C MET A 100 -7.26 28.68 -4.23
N GLN A 101 -6.06 29.22 -4.00
CA GLN A 101 -4.80 28.51 -4.21
C GLN A 101 -4.64 27.32 -3.26
N PHE A 102 -5.04 27.48 -1.99
CA PHE A 102 -5.08 26.40 -1.03
C PHE A 102 -6.00 25.26 -1.49
N ALA A 103 -7.24 25.58 -1.92
CA ALA A 103 -8.17 24.57 -2.39
C ALA A 103 -7.66 23.83 -3.64
N MET A 104 -7.05 24.55 -4.59
CA MET A 104 -6.39 23.93 -5.75
C MET A 104 -5.26 22.99 -5.33
N GLY A 105 -4.42 23.43 -4.38
CA GLY A 105 -3.29 22.65 -3.90
C GLY A 105 -3.71 21.37 -3.18
N VAL A 106 -4.70 21.46 -2.28
CA VAL A 106 -5.27 20.30 -1.59
C VAL A 106 -5.95 19.35 -2.59
N SER A 107 -6.67 19.89 -3.58
CA SER A 107 -7.27 19.07 -4.64
C SER A 107 -6.22 18.32 -5.45
N ALA A 108 -5.17 19.00 -5.91
CA ALA A 108 -4.07 18.39 -6.66
C ALA A 108 -3.37 17.29 -5.85
N LEU A 109 -3.12 17.54 -4.56
CA LEU A 109 -2.55 16.57 -3.62
C LEU A 109 -3.36 15.29 -3.56
N TYR A 110 -4.68 15.39 -3.39
CA TYR A 110 -5.56 14.21 -3.36
C TYR A 110 -5.62 13.47 -4.69
N HIS A 111 -5.34 14.12 -5.82
CA HIS A 111 -5.24 13.46 -7.14
C HIS A 111 -3.81 12.94 -7.45
N GLY A 112 -2.86 13.08 -6.51
CA GLY A 112 -1.48 12.64 -6.70
C GLY A 112 -0.63 13.57 -7.58
N ASP A 113 -1.15 14.74 -7.96
CA ASP A 113 -0.37 15.77 -8.67
C ASP A 113 0.40 16.63 -7.65
N TYR A 114 1.50 16.04 -7.13
CA TYR A 114 2.31 16.68 -6.09
C TYR A 114 2.99 17.97 -6.55
N VAL A 115 3.31 18.09 -7.85
CA VAL A 115 3.94 19.29 -8.41
C VAL A 115 2.97 20.47 -8.37
N SER A 116 1.75 20.27 -8.89
CA SER A 116 0.72 21.32 -8.83
C SER A 116 0.27 21.61 -7.40
N ALA A 117 0.24 20.58 -6.55
CA ALA A 117 -0.07 20.73 -5.13
C ALA A 117 0.92 21.67 -4.44
N GLU A 118 2.22 21.38 -4.55
CA GLU A 118 3.29 22.18 -3.97
C GLU A 118 3.23 23.63 -4.47
N GLN A 119 3.14 23.82 -5.79
CA GLN A 119 3.11 25.15 -6.39
C GLN A 119 1.93 25.99 -5.87
N SER A 120 0.74 25.40 -5.84
CA SER A 120 -0.48 26.10 -5.40
C SER A 120 -0.44 26.41 -3.90
N LEU A 121 0.02 25.48 -3.07
CA LEU A 121 0.14 25.70 -1.61
C LEU A 121 1.18 26.78 -1.28
N ARG A 122 2.33 26.79 -1.98
CA ARG A 122 3.33 27.87 -1.84
C ARG A 122 2.76 29.23 -2.24
N LEU A 123 1.97 29.30 -3.30
CA LEU A 123 1.32 30.54 -3.71
C LEU A 123 0.26 31.00 -2.70
N ALA A 124 -0.47 30.08 -2.07
CA ALA A 124 -1.38 30.40 -0.98
C ALA A 124 -0.64 31.04 0.21
N ILE A 125 0.51 30.46 0.61
CA ILE A 125 1.36 30.99 1.68
C ILE A 125 1.96 32.35 1.30
N GLN A 126 2.36 32.55 0.05
CA GLN A 126 2.87 33.85 -0.42
C GLN A 126 1.80 34.95 -0.30
N GLN A 127 0.54 34.62 -0.56
CA GLN A 127 -0.58 35.55 -0.48
C GLN A 127 -1.09 35.75 0.95
N GLN A 128 -0.91 34.76 1.83
CA GLN A 128 -1.23 34.82 3.25
C GLN A 128 -0.14 34.10 4.05
N ASN A 129 0.80 34.85 4.61
CA ASN A 129 2.02 34.29 5.20
C ASN A 129 1.75 33.36 6.40
N ASP A 130 0.79 33.70 7.26
CA ASP A 130 0.39 32.95 8.45
C ASP A 130 -0.68 31.87 8.16
N PHE A 131 -0.86 31.46 6.91
CA PHE A 131 -1.85 30.46 6.53
C PHE A 131 -1.44 29.04 7.00
N PHE A 132 -1.82 28.71 8.24
CA PHE A 132 -1.49 27.45 8.92
C PHE A 132 -1.77 26.20 8.06
N TRP A 133 -2.99 26.05 7.54
CA TRP A 133 -3.34 24.84 6.79
C TRP A 133 -2.62 24.72 5.46
N ALA A 134 -2.35 25.83 4.76
CA ALA A 134 -1.52 25.76 3.55
C ALA A 134 -0.10 25.26 3.86
N ARG A 135 0.47 25.64 5.01
CA ARG A 135 1.77 25.13 5.47
C ARG A 135 1.69 23.66 5.91
N ALA A 136 0.64 23.26 6.61
CA ALA A 136 0.44 21.88 7.06
C ALA A 136 0.27 20.91 5.88
N TYR A 137 -0.54 21.27 4.88
CA TYR A 137 -0.68 20.47 3.66
C TYR A 137 0.57 20.49 2.79
N LEU A 138 1.35 21.58 2.80
CA LEU A 138 2.66 21.59 2.15
C LEU A 138 3.62 20.60 2.82
N ALA A 139 3.57 20.47 4.15
CA ALA A 139 4.33 19.43 4.86
C ALA A 139 3.91 18.01 4.44
N ASP A 140 2.61 17.75 4.21
CA ASP A 140 2.14 16.47 3.66
C ASP A 140 2.67 16.24 2.23
N VAL A 141 2.73 17.28 1.39
CA VAL A 141 3.35 17.16 0.05
C VAL A 141 4.82 16.80 0.16
N LEU A 142 5.58 17.45 1.04
CA LEU A 142 6.99 17.12 1.28
C LEU A 142 7.16 15.67 1.74
N TYR A 143 6.29 15.19 2.64
CA TYR A 143 6.27 13.79 3.06
C TYR A 143 6.01 12.84 1.88
N ARG A 144 4.94 13.07 1.10
CA ARG A 144 4.56 12.19 -0.04
C ARG A 144 5.57 12.18 -1.18
N THR A 145 6.41 13.22 -1.27
CA THR A 145 7.49 13.33 -2.26
C THR A 145 8.84 12.82 -1.74
N GLY A 146 8.87 12.24 -0.54
CA GLY A 146 10.08 11.66 0.05
C GLY A 146 11.02 12.67 0.73
N ASN A 147 10.66 13.95 0.79
CA ASN A 147 11.42 14.96 1.54
C ASN A 147 11.05 14.92 3.03
N TYR A 148 11.38 13.81 3.69
CA TYR A 148 11.03 13.56 5.08
C TYR A 148 11.64 14.57 6.05
N GLN A 149 12.88 15.01 5.81
CA GLN A 149 13.53 16.03 6.63
C GLN A 149 12.81 17.38 6.55
N GLY A 150 12.41 17.80 5.34
CA GLY A 150 11.64 19.03 5.15
C GLY A 150 10.24 18.95 5.79
N ALA A 151 9.58 17.80 5.65
CA ALA A 151 8.28 17.56 6.27
C ALA A 151 8.38 17.60 7.80
N GLU A 152 9.38 16.93 8.39
CA GLU A 152 9.64 16.90 9.83
C GLU A 152 9.86 18.31 10.39
N LEU A 153 10.75 19.10 9.77
CA LEU A 153 10.99 20.49 10.17
C LEU A 153 9.72 21.35 10.09
N ALA A 154 8.92 21.17 9.05
CA ALA A 154 7.66 21.91 8.90
C ALA A 154 6.64 21.52 9.98
N VAL A 155 6.49 20.22 10.27
CA VAL A 155 5.61 19.73 11.34
C VAL A 155 6.06 20.29 12.70
N THR A 156 7.34 20.17 13.06
CA THR A 156 7.87 20.71 14.33
C THR A 156 7.61 22.21 14.48
N ALA A 157 7.76 22.98 13.40
CA ALA A 157 7.50 24.42 13.42
C ALA A 157 6.00 24.76 13.58
N LEU A 158 5.11 23.91 13.08
CA LEU A 158 3.66 24.12 13.11
C LEU A 158 2.99 23.59 14.38
N THR A 159 3.55 22.56 15.03
CA THR A 159 2.93 21.95 16.23
C THR A 159 2.59 22.96 17.33
N PRO A 160 3.46 23.92 17.71
CA PRO A 160 3.12 24.93 18.73
C PRO A 160 2.00 25.89 18.31
N GLN A 161 1.66 25.93 17.02
CA GLN A 161 0.62 26.79 16.44
C GLN A 161 -0.71 26.04 16.25
N ALA A 162 -0.74 24.73 16.52
CA ALA A 162 -1.96 23.94 16.42
C ALA A 162 -2.97 24.41 17.48
N SER A 163 -4.05 25.03 17.02
CA SER A 163 -5.05 25.67 17.90
C SER A 163 -6.35 24.86 18.00
N SER A 164 -6.37 23.61 17.53
CA SER A 164 -7.55 22.76 17.52
C SER A 164 -7.18 21.29 17.54
N ALA A 165 -8.06 20.44 18.09
CA ALA A 165 -7.89 18.99 18.07
C ALA A 165 -7.64 18.44 16.66
N ARG A 166 -8.30 19.01 15.64
CA ARG A 166 -8.08 18.63 14.24
C ARG A 166 -6.66 18.94 13.75
N ALA A 167 -6.13 20.11 14.11
CA ALA A 167 -4.76 20.50 13.76
C ALA A 167 -3.72 19.62 14.46
N GLU A 168 -3.95 19.32 15.74
CA GLU A 168 -3.11 18.42 16.53
C GLU A 168 -3.12 17.01 15.95
N LEU A 169 -4.30 16.45 15.65
CA LEU A 169 -4.44 15.14 15.02
C LEU A 169 -3.79 15.08 13.63
N PHE A 170 -3.96 16.11 12.80
CA PHE A 170 -3.35 16.16 11.47
C PHE A 170 -1.82 16.16 11.53
N LEU A 171 -1.23 17.06 12.34
CA LEU A 171 0.22 17.17 12.47
C LEU A 171 0.81 15.96 13.19
N GLY A 172 0.14 15.43 14.21
CA GLY A 172 0.55 14.23 14.92
C GLY A 172 0.57 13.00 14.01
N ASN A 173 -0.50 12.79 13.23
CA ASN A 173 -0.54 11.69 12.25
C ASN A 173 0.54 11.84 11.17
N LEU A 174 0.80 13.07 10.70
CA LEU A 174 1.88 13.31 9.76
C LEU A 174 3.26 13.03 10.39
N ALA A 175 3.48 13.40 11.65
CA ALA A 175 4.70 13.09 12.38
C ALA A 175 4.93 11.57 12.50
N ALA A 176 3.89 10.82 12.88
CA ALA A 176 3.95 9.36 12.94
C ALA A 176 4.28 8.74 11.57
N ASN A 177 3.61 9.18 10.50
CA ASN A 177 3.87 8.69 9.15
C ASN A 177 5.30 8.99 8.67
N ILE A 178 5.88 10.14 9.07
CA ILE A 178 7.29 10.47 8.79
C ILE A 178 8.24 9.52 9.51
N LEU A 179 7.98 9.21 10.79
CA LEU A 179 8.77 8.24 11.57
C LEU A 179 8.71 6.84 10.92
N TYR A 180 7.51 6.41 10.54
CA TYR A 180 7.30 5.16 9.80
C TYR A 180 8.14 5.11 8.51
N ALA A 181 8.05 6.14 7.68
CA ALA A 181 8.76 6.20 6.40
C ALA A 181 10.29 6.26 6.56
N LYS A 182 10.79 6.72 7.72
CA LYS A 182 12.21 6.69 8.08
C LYS A 182 12.66 5.35 8.70
N GLY A 183 11.76 4.36 8.81
CA GLY A 183 12.02 3.07 9.44
C GLY A 183 12.06 3.12 10.98
N GLN A 184 11.68 4.24 11.59
CA GLN A 184 11.64 4.43 13.04
C GLN A 184 10.31 3.88 13.58
N LEU A 185 10.09 2.57 13.43
CA LEU A 185 8.78 1.94 13.64
C LEU A 185 8.30 2.05 15.10
N LYS A 186 9.19 1.90 16.07
CA LYS A 186 8.84 2.05 17.51
C LYS A 186 8.45 3.48 17.86
N ASP A 187 9.24 4.46 17.42
CA ASP A 187 8.92 5.88 17.62
C ASP A 187 7.58 6.25 16.93
N SER A 188 7.30 5.67 15.76
CA SER A 188 6.02 5.85 15.06
C SER A 188 4.83 5.31 15.84
N ILE A 189 4.98 4.15 16.49
CA ILE A 189 3.95 3.55 17.34
C ILE A 189 3.72 4.44 18.57
N ASP A 190 4.79 4.82 19.27
CA ASP A 190 4.73 5.69 20.45
C ASP A 190 4.05 7.04 20.15
N ALA A 191 4.31 7.61 18.97
CA ALA A 191 3.66 8.83 18.52
C ALA A 191 2.17 8.64 18.16
N SER A 192 1.77 7.44 17.71
CA SER A 192 0.42 7.14 17.23
C SER A 192 -0.54 6.76 18.35
N ASP A 193 -0.08 6.07 19.39
CA ASP A 193 -0.90 5.61 20.52
C ASP A 193 -1.78 6.70 21.18
N PRO A 194 -1.24 7.87 21.58
CA PRO A 194 -2.09 8.93 22.13
C PRO A 194 -3.07 9.49 21.09
N LEU A 195 -2.73 9.45 19.80
CA LEU A 195 -3.59 9.94 18.73
C LEU A 195 -4.77 9.01 18.47
N ILE A 196 -4.64 7.70 18.69
CA ILE A 196 -5.75 6.74 18.59
C ILE A 196 -6.85 7.11 19.58
N VAL A 197 -6.48 7.41 20.82
CA VAL A 197 -7.42 7.83 21.89
C VAL A 197 -8.03 9.19 21.56
N ALA A 198 -7.22 10.14 21.10
CA ALA A 198 -7.68 11.48 20.72
C ALA A 198 -8.65 11.43 19.53
N ALA A 199 -8.37 10.60 18.50
CA ALA A 199 -9.23 10.42 17.34
C ALA A 199 -10.57 9.78 17.73
N SER A 200 -10.56 8.77 18.61
CA SER A 200 -11.79 8.19 19.17
C SER A 200 -12.64 9.24 19.90
N THR A 201 -12.00 10.03 20.78
CA THR A 201 -12.68 11.10 21.55
C THR A 201 -13.27 12.18 20.62
N ALA A 202 -12.56 12.51 19.54
CA ALA A 202 -13.02 13.45 18.52
C ALA A 202 -14.03 12.85 17.52
N SER A 203 -14.38 11.57 17.64
CA SER A 203 -15.21 10.83 16.68
C SER A 203 -14.63 10.81 15.24
N GLU A 204 -13.32 10.91 15.13
CA GLU A 204 -12.55 10.81 13.88
C GLU A 204 -12.23 9.33 13.59
N TYR A 205 -13.26 8.50 13.42
CA TYR A 205 -13.14 7.03 13.38
C TYR A 205 -12.32 6.49 12.21
N GLU A 206 -12.35 7.16 11.04
CA GLU A 206 -11.46 6.77 9.93
C GLU A 206 -9.99 6.97 10.31
N LEU A 207 -9.65 8.09 10.97
CA LEU A 207 -8.28 8.35 11.44
C LEU A 207 -7.88 7.36 12.54
N GLN A 208 -8.78 7.10 13.50
CA GLN A 208 -8.55 6.10 14.55
C GLN A 208 -8.20 4.74 13.94
N GLY A 209 -9.01 4.26 13.00
CA GLY A 209 -8.76 3.00 12.30
C GLY A 209 -7.45 3.02 11.51
N ASN A 210 -7.11 4.14 10.85
CA ASN A 210 -5.86 4.26 10.09
C ASN A 210 -4.64 4.19 11.00
N LEU A 211 -4.67 4.86 12.16
CA LEU A 211 -3.59 4.81 13.15
C LEU A 211 -3.41 3.39 13.72
N LEU A 212 -4.52 2.71 14.07
CA LEU A 212 -4.49 1.31 14.51
C LEU A 212 -3.90 0.39 13.43
N MET A 213 -4.33 0.55 12.18
CA MET A 213 -3.83 -0.23 11.05
C MET A 213 -2.34 0.03 10.76
N ASN A 214 -1.89 1.28 10.90
CA ASN A 214 -0.49 1.66 10.76
C ASN A 214 0.36 1.05 11.87
N ASN A 215 -0.08 1.12 13.13
CA ASN A 215 0.59 0.44 14.26
C ASN A 215 0.70 -1.07 14.02
N GLY A 216 -0.39 -1.71 13.61
CA GLY A 216 -0.37 -3.14 13.27
C GLY A 216 0.60 -3.49 12.14
N SER A 217 0.72 -2.61 11.15
CA SER A 217 1.69 -2.77 10.05
C SER A 217 3.13 -2.56 10.53
N SER A 218 3.37 -1.61 11.44
CA SER A 218 4.68 -1.41 12.10
C SER A 218 5.10 -2.62 12.90
N PHE A 219 4.20 -3.18 13.73
CA PHE A 219 4.48 -4.42 14.48
C PHE A 219 4.73 -5.60 13.55
N THR A 220 3.99 -5.71 12.43
CA THR A 220 4.25 -6.74 11.40
C THR A 220 5.67 -6.61 10.85
N ALA A 221 6.10 -5.39 10.51
CA ALA A 221 7.45 -5.14 10.00
C ALA A 221 8.56 -5.36 11.05
N LEU A 222 8.23 -5.23 12.34
CA LEU A 222 9.12 -5.57 13.45
C LEU A 222 9.15 -7.08 13.75
N GLY A 223 8.27 -7.89 13.16
CA GLY A 223 8.12 -9.33 13.46
C GLY A 223 7.30 -9.63 14.73
N GLU A 224 6.79 -8.60 15.40
CA GLU A 224 5.98 -8.66 16.61
C GLU A 224 4.51 -8.99 16.24
N THR A 225 4.29 -10.22 15.77
CA THR A 225 3.03 -10.62 15.11
C THR A 225 1.81 -10.63 16.03
N ALA A 226 1.97 -10.87 17.33
CA ALA A 226 0.85 -10.91 18.27
C ALA A 226 0.22 -9.51 18.45
N GLU A 227 1.06 -8.51 18.67
CA GLU A 227 0.70 -7.10 18.75
C GLU A 227 0.12 -6.62 17.42
N ALA A 228 0.74 -7.00 16.30
CA ALA A 228 0.22 -6.69 14.98
C ALA A 228 -1.23 -7.15 14.78
N ILE A 229 -1.50 -8.41 15.12
CA ILE A 229 -2.83 -9.02 15.01
C ILE A 229 -3.85 -8.27 15.87
N ASP A 230 -3.51 -7.93 17.12
CA ASP A 230 -4.41 -7.20 18.03
C ASP A 230 -4.80 -5.82 17.47
N TYR A 231 -3.82 -5.01 17.07
CA TYR A 231 -4.05 -3.69 16.48
C TYR A 231 -4.89 -3.76 15.20
N LEU A 232 -4.66 -4.76 14.34
CA LEU A 232 -5.40 -4.94 13.09
C LEU A 232 -6.85 -5.38 13.34
N GLN A 233 -7.10 -6.22 14.35
CA GLN A 233 -8.46 -6.59 14.76
C GLN A 233 -9.23 -5.39 15.34
N GLN A 234 -8.56 -4.53 16.12
CA GLN A 234 -9.14 -3.28 16.58
C GLN A 234 -9.50 -2.35 15.41
N ALA A 235 -8.60 -2.20 14.42
CA ALA A 235 -8.87 -1.41 13.21
C ALA A 235 -10.09 -1.94 12.43
N ILE A 236 -10.17 -3.26 12.21
CA ILE A 236 -11.33 -3.91 11.58
C ILE A 236 -12.62 -3.62 12.36
N THR A 237 -12.57 -3.67 13.69
CA THR A 237 -13.72 -3.39 14.55
C THR A 237 -14.21 -1.95 14.37
N VAL A 238 -13.30 -0.98 14.40
CA VAL A 238 -13.64 0.45 14.17
C VAL A 238 -14.25 0.63 12.79
N TYR A 239 -13.62 0.09 11.75
CA TYR A 239 -14.13 0.24 10.38
C TYR A 239 -15.50 -0.41 10.18
N SER A 240 -15.71 -1.59 10.76
CA SER A 240 -16.98 -2.31 10.66
C SER A 240 -18.11 -1.59 11.39
N GLN A 241 -17.85 -1.07 12.60
CA GLN A 241 -18.85 -0.34 13.40
C GLN A 241 -19.30 0.98 12.75
N HIS A 242 -18.45 1.57 11.91
CA HIS A 242 -18.68 2.86 11.26
C HIS A 242 -18.86 2.75 9.74
N GLU A 243 -19.14 1.55 9.23
CA GLU A 243 -19.47 1.30 7.81
C GLU A 243 -18.36 1.75 6.82
N LEU A 244 -17.10 1.74 7.27
CA LEU A 244 -15.92 2.08 6.45
C LEU A 244 -15.41 0.83 5.72
N THR A 245 -16.26 0.19 4.92
CA THR A 245 -16.02 -1.17 4.40
C THR A 245 -14.77 -1.30 3.53
N LEU A 246 -14.42 -0.29 2.73
CA LEU A 246 -13.19 -0.37 1.92
C LEU A 246 -11.94 -0.35 2.83
N ARG A 247 -11.97 0.41 3.93
CA ARG A 247 -10.90 0.44 4.93
C ARG A 247 -10.83 -0.85 5.73
N GLU A 248 -11.98 -1.46 6.02
CA GLU A 248 -12.05 -2.80 6.60
C GLU A 248 -11.32 -3.82 5.72
N GLY A 249 -11.53 -3.79 4.40
CA GLY A 249 -10.81 -4.64 3.45
C GLY A 249 -9.28 -4.47 3.50
N GLN A 250 -8.79 -3.23 3.65
CA GLN A 250 -7.36 -2.94 3.80
C GLN A 250 -6.80 -3.53 5.10
N ALA A 251 -7.50 -3.33 6.23
CA ALA A 251 -7.08 -3.89 7.51
C ALA A 251 -7.11 -5.43 7.51
N ARG A 252 -8.08 -6.05 6.82
CA ARG A 252 -8.13 -7.50 6.63
C ARG A 252 -6.97 -8.05 5.81
N LEU A 253 -6.58 -7.35 4.74
CA LEU A 253 -5.38 -7.72 3.97
C LEU A 253 -4.14 -7.72 4.87
N ASN A 254 -3.95 -6.66 5.66
CA ASN A 254 -2.82 -6.56 6.59
C ASN A 254 -2.90 -7.62 7.70
N LEU A 255 -4.09 -7.92 8.23
CA LEU A 255 -4.26 -9.01 9.20
C LEU A 255 -3.90 -10.37 8.61
N GLY A 256 -4.29 -10.60 7.35
CA GLY A 256 -3.87 -11.79 6.61
C GLY A 256 -2.35 -11.92 6.53
N ASN A 257 -1.64 -10.81 6.26
CA ASN A 257 -0.17 -10.78 6.21
C ASN A 257 0.45 -11.09 7.58
N ALA A 258 -0.04 -10.47 8.66
CA ALA A 258 0.45 -10.73 10.03
C ALA A 258 0.23 -12.18 10.45
N LEU A 259 -0.96 -12.75 10.16
CA LEU A 259 -1.28 -14.15 10.40
C LEU A 259 -0.41 -15.09 9.56
N PHE A 260 -0.13 -14.75 8.30
CA PHE A 260 0.74 -15.53 7.44
C PHE A 260 2.19 -15.55 7.95
N LEU A 261 2.69 -14.42 8.44
CA LEU A 261 4.02 -14.34 9.03
C LEU A 261 4.12 -15.16 10.33
N SER A 262 3.07 -15.16 11.16
CA SER A 262 3.00 -15.95 12.38
C SER A 262 2.87 -17.46 12.10
N GLU A 263 1.99 -17.83 11.17
CA GLU A 263 1.72 -19.20 10.77
C GLU A 263 1.40 -19.26 9.26
N PRO A 264 2.37 -19.62 8.40
CA PRO A 264 2.19 -19.60 6.93
C PRO A 264 1.05 -20.48 6.41
N ASN A 265 0.68 -21.52 7.15
CA ASN A 265 -0.40 -22.45 6.82
C ASN A 265 -1.75 -22.08 7.47
N SER A 266 -1.87 -20.89 8.06
CA SER A 266 -3.06 -20.45 8.79
C SER A 266 -4.30 -20.37 7.89
N ALA A 267 -5.30 -21.19 8.18
CA ALA A 267 -6.61 -21.10 7.52
C ALA A 267 -7.28 -19.74 7.77
N GLU A 268 -6.99 -19.10 8.89
CA GLU A 268 -7.48 -17.76 9.21
C GLU A 268 -6.88 -16.71 8.27
N SER A 269 -5.57 -16.77 8.00
CA SER A 269 -4.93 -15.89 7.02
C SER A 269 -5.60 -15.99 5.63
N THR A 270 -5.88 -17.22 5.18
CA THR A 270 -6.61 -17.45 3.91
C THR A 270 -7.97 -16.76 3.92
N GLN A 271 -8.72 -16.92 5.01
CA GLN A 271 -10.05 -16.31 5.15
C GLN A 271 -9.98 -14.78 5.13
N GLN A 272 -8.97 -14.16 5.75
CA GLN A 272 -8.83 -12.71 5.73
C GLN A 272 -8.53 -12.18 4.32
N TYR A 273 -7.64 -12.84 3.57
CA TYR A 273 -7.39 -12.47 2.18
C TYR A 273 -8.62 -12.65 1.28
N GLU A 274 -9.37 -13.75 1.43
CA GLU A 274 -10.59 -13.99 0.66
C GLU A 274 -11.66 -12.93 0.95
N ARG A 275 -11.83 -12.53 2.22
CA ARG A 275 -12.74 -11.44 2.60
C ARG A 275 -12.28 -10.08 2.05
N ALA A 276 -10.98 -9.78 2.16
CA ALA A 276 -10.42 -8.55 1.60
C ALA A 276 -10.63 -8.49 0.08
N ALA A 277 -10.32 -9.57 -0.65
CA ALA A 277 -10.55 -9.66 -2.09
C ALA A 277 -12.03 -9.51 -2.47
N ALA A 278 -12.96 -10.08 -1.70
CA ALA A 278 -14.39 -9.91 -1.93
C ALA A 278 -14.83 -8.44 -1.80
N ILE A 279 -14.35 -7.74 -0.76
CA ILE A 279 -14.58 -6.30 -0.56
C ILE A 279 -13.98 -5.50 -1.72
N PHE A 280 -12.74 -5.78 -2.12
CA PHE A 280 -12.09 -5.05 -3.20
C PHE A 280 -12.76 -5.30 -4.56
N ARG A 281 -13.31 -6.50 -4.80
CA ARG A 281 -14.17 -6.75 -5.98
C ARG A 281 -15.46 -5.95 -5.91
N GLN A 282 -16.15 -5.94 -4.77
CA GLN A 282 -17.39 -5.18 -4.58
C GLN A 282 -17.20 -3.70 -4.91
N PHE A 283 -16.10 -3.11 -4.44
CA PHE A 283 -15.81 -1.69 -4.65
C PHE A 283 -14.92 -1.39 -5.87
N GLN A 284 -14.68 -2.40 -6.72
CA GLN A 284 -13.86 -2.28 -7.93
C GLN A 284 -12.47 -1.68 -7.66
N ALA A 285 -11.91 -1.94 -6.48
CA ALA A 285 -10.63 -1.43 -6.03
C ALA A 285 -9.49 -2.28 -6.60
N LYS A 286 -9.25 -2.17 -7.91
CA LYS A 286 -8.40 -3.10 -8.70
C LYS A 286 -6.99 -3.27 -8.14
N ALA A 287 -6.34 -2.19 -7.72
CA ALA A 287 -4.99 -2.27 -7.16
C ALA A 287 -4.97 -3.09 -5.85
N TYR A 288 -5.89 -2.80 -4.92
CA TYR A 288 -6.02 -3.57 -3.68
C TYR A 288 -6.45 -5.03 -3.93
N LEU A 289 -7.30 -5.25 -4.93
CA LEU A 289 -7.67 -6.59 -5.36
C LEU A 289 -6.45 -7.38 -5.86
N ALA A 290 -5.60 -6.78 -6.69
CA ALA A 290 -4.37 -7.40 -7.16
C ALA A 290 -3.47 -7.80 -5.98
N TYR A 291 -3.27 -6.92 -5.00
CA TYR A 291 -2.49 -7.24 -3.79
C TYR A 291 -3.09 -8.41 -2.99
N ALA A 292 -4.41 -8.42 -2.76
CA ALA A 292 -5.06 -9.49 -2.01
C ALA A 292 -4.99 -10.84 -2.73
N LEU A 293 -5.14 -10.84 -4.06
CA LEU A 293 -5.05 -12.06 -4.87
C LEU A 293 -3.61 -12.58 -4.95
N SER A 294 -2.61 -11.72 -5.03
CA SER A 294 -1.20 -12.10 -4.97
C SER A 294 -0.83 -12.73 -3.62
N ALA A 295 -1.28 -12.13 -2.51
CA ALA A 295 -1.07 -12.69 -1.17
C ALA A 295 -1.77 -14.05 -1.00
N LEU A 296 -3.01 -14.18 -1.50
CA LEU A 296 -3.72 -15.44 -1.50
C LEU A 296 -3.01 -16.48 -2.38
N ALA A 297 -2.47 -16.09 -3.54
CA ALA A 297 -1.71 -16.98 -4.42
C ALA A 297 -0.44 -17.50 -3.76
N GLN A 298 0.32 -16.62 -3.09
CA GLN A 298 1.48 -17.00 -2.26
C GLN A 298 1.07 -18.04 -1.23
N GLN A 299 -0.03 -17.81 -0.50
CA GLN A 299 -0.48 -18.77 0.49
C GLN A 299 -0.90 -20.12 -0.13
N LYS A 300 -1.60 -20.11 -1.28
CA LYS A 300 -1.91 -21.35 -2.01
C LYS A 300 -0.64 -22.06 -2.48
N ARG A 301 0.43 -21.34 -2.85
CA ARG A 301 1.74 -21.95 -3.16
C ARG A 301 2.33 -22.66 -1.95
N HIS A 302 2.36 -22.02 -0.79
CA HIS A 302 2.87 -22.62 0.45
C HIS A 302 2.11 -23.89 0.84
N LEU A 303 0.80 -23.94 0.56
CA LEU A 303 -0.04 -25.13 0.78
C LEU A 303 0.07 -26.18 -0.34
N GLY A 304 0.95 -26.00 -1.34
CA GLY A 304 1.09 -26.89 -2.49
C GLY A 304 -0.09 -26.87 -3.48
N ARG A 305 -1.03 -25.92 -3.34
CA ARG A 305 -2.23 -25.76 -4.18
C ARG A 305 -1.90 -24.95 -5.44
N LEU A 306 -0.91 -25.42 -6.21
CA LEU A 306 -0.29 -24.68 -7.32
C LEU A 306 -1.27 -24.29 -8.44
N LYS A 307 -2.27 -25.13 -8.73
CA LYS A 307 -3.31 -24.83 -9.73
C LYS A 307 -4.15 -23.61 -9.34
N GLU A 308 -4.46 -23.49 -8.05
CA GLU A 308 -5.25 -22.37 -7.54
C GLU A 308 -4.41 -21.10 -7.48
N ALA A 309 -3.15 -21.20 -7.06
CA ALA A 309 -2.20 -20.08 -7.15
C ALA A 309 -2.08 -19.55 -8.58
N SER A 310 -1.95 -20.43 -9.58
CA SER A 310 -1.86 -20.04 -10.99
C SER A 310 -3.12 -19.33 -11.50
N ALA A 311 -4.32 -19.78 -11.08
CA ALA A 311 -5.57 -19.12 -11.43
C ALA A 311 -5.66 -17.70 -10.84
N LEU A 312 -5.25 -17.54 -9.58
CA LEU A 312 -5.22 -16.23 -8.91
C LEU A 312 -4.23 -15.27 -9.59
N ILE A 313 -3.02 -15.74 -9.90
CA ILE A 313 -2.01 -14.93 -10.61
C ILE A 313 -2.47 -14.56 -12.03
N SER A 314 -3.25 -15.41 -12.70
CA SER A 314 -3.86 -15.08 -14.00
C SER A 314 -4.91 -13.98 -13.87
N GLU A 315 -5.69 -13.96 -12.78
CA GLU A 315 -6.61 -12.86 -12.49
C GLU A 315 -5.85 -11.55 -12.20
N VAL A 316 -4.75 -11.62 -11.45
CA VAL A 316 -3.86 -10.47 -11.20
C VAL A 316 -3.30 -9.90 -12.51
N ALA A 317 -2.85 -10.77 -13.42
CA ALA A 317 -2.38 -10.36 -14.76
C ALA A 317 -3.42 -9.51 -15.49
N ASN A 318 -4.66 -9.99 -15.55
CA ASN A 318 -5.77 -9.27 -16.19
C ASN A 318 -6.04 -7.90 -15.55
N LEU A 319 -5.84 -7.76 -14.23
CA LEU A 319 -5.99 -6.49 -13.54
C LEU A 319 -4.90 -5.49 -13.94
N TYR A 320 -3.65 -5.94 -14.03
CA TYR A 320 -2.53 -5.10 -14.48
C TYR A 320 -2.64 -4.74 -15.96
N GLU A 321 -3.06 -5.67 -16.83
CA GLU A 321 -3.32 -5.38 -18.25
C GLU A 321 -4.37 -4.28 -18.42
N GLN A 322 -5.47 -4.35 -17.66
CA GLN A 322 -6.52 -3.32 -17.68
C GLN A 322 -6.05 -1.96 -17.14
N ALA A 323 -5.04 -1.96 -16.27
CA ALA A 323 -4.45 -0.75 -15.71
C ALA A 323 -3.34 -0.16 -16.60
N GLY A 324 -2.84 -0.91 -17.59
CA GLY A 324 -1.62 -0.56 -18.32
C GLY A 324 -0.38 -0.56 -17.42
N ASP A 325 -0.37 -1.39 -16.39
CA ASP A 325 0.73 -1.49 -15.43
C ASP A 325 1.80 -2.47 -15.94
N GLU A 326 2.76 -1.92 -16.69
CA GLU A 326 3.85 -2.70 -17.30
C GLU A 326 4.72 -3.39 -16.24
N GLU A 327 5.06 -2.71 -15.14
CA GLU A 327 5.89 -3.28 -14.07
C GLU A 327 5.17 -4.43 -13.37
N GLY A 328 3.88 -4.26 -13.06
CA GLY A 328 3.04 -5.30 -12.46
C GLY A 328 2.96 -6.57 -13.32
N LEU A 329 2.90 -6.42 -14.65
CA LEU A 329 2.92 -7.57 -15.57
C LEU A 329 4.25 -8.33 -15.56
N LEU A 330 5.37 -7.62 -15.42
CA LEU A 330 6.67 -8.28 -15.27
C LEU A 330 6.78 -8.99 -13.92
N PHE A 331 6.27 -8.39 -12.85
CA PHE A 331 6.21 -9.05 -11.55
C PHE A 331 5.37 -10.34 -11.59
N VAL A 332 4.22 -10.32 -12.29
CA VAL A 332 3.40 -11.52 -12.53
C VAL A 332 4.20 -12.63 -13.22
N LYS A 333 5.07 -12.32 -14.18
CA LYS A 333 5.93 -13.34 -14.82
C LYS A 333 6.86 -14.01 -13.82
N ILE A 334 7.41 -13.26 -12.86
CA ILE A 334 8.26 -13.83 -11.80
C ILE A 334 7.45 -14.75 -10.88
N GLU A 335 6.24 -14.32 -10.50
CA GLU A 335 5.33 -15.14 -9.69
C GLU A 335 4.90 -16.44 -10.41
N GLN A 336 4.72 -16.38 -11.73
CA GLN A 336 4.51 -17.56 -12.57
C GLN A 336 5.75 -18.45 -12.66
N ALA A 337 6.94 -17.86 -12.75
CA ALA A 337 8.20 -18.61 -12.73
C ALA A 337 8.36 -19.37 -11.41
N ASP A 338 8.05 -18.74 -10.27
CA ASP A 338 8.06 -19.39 -8.95
C ASP A 338 7.10 -20.61 -8.90
N ILE A 339 5.87 -20.44 -9.42
CA ILE A 339 4.92 -21.56 -9.55
C ILE A 339 5.48 -22.67 -10.44
N ALA A 340 6.12 -22.33 -11.57
CA ALA A 340 6.69 -23.29 -12.50
C ALA A 340 7.88 -24.07 -11.88
N VAL A 341 8.72 -23.42 -11.07
CA VAL A 341 9.77 -24.09 -10.27
C VAL A 341 9.15 -25.13 -9.36
N LEU A 342 8.10 -24.79 -8.60
CA LEU A 342 7.40 -25.72 -7.70
C LEU A 342 6.69 -26.87 -8.45
N GLN A 343 6.36 -26.69 -9.73
CA GLN A 343 5.82 -27.74 -10.60
C GLN A 343 6.89 -28.63 -11.24
N GLY A 344 8.18 -28.27 -11.10
CA GLY A 344 9.30 -28.93 -11.77
C GLY A 344 9.50 -28.52 -13.23
N ASP A 345 8.77 -27.52 -13.73
CA ASP A 345 8.98 -26.95 -15.06
C ASP A 345 10.07 -25.86 -15.03
N LEU A 346 11.31 -26.30 -14.85
CA LEU A 346 12.46 -25.39 -14.77
C LEU A 346 12.72 -24.66 -16.10
N ALA A 347 12.35 -25.25 -17.24
CA ALA A 347 12.52 -24.63 -18.55
C ALA A 347 11.53 -23.48 -18.75
N GLY A 348 10.25 -23.71 -18.44
CA GLY A 348 9.22 -22.66 -18.46
C GLY A 348 9.51 -21.56 -17.44
N ALA A 349 9.94 -21.92 -16.23
CA ALA A 349 10.34 -20.96 -15.19
C ALA A 349 11.49 -20.06 -15.67
N LEU A 350 12.53 -20.64 -16.29
CA LEU A 350 13.68 -19.88 -16.78
C LEU A 350 13.27 -18.92 -17.90
N ALA A 351 12.41 -19.36 -18.82
CA ALA A 351 11.91 -18.51 -19.90
C ALA A 351 11.15 -17.30 -19.37
N LEU A 352 10.24 -17.51 -18.41
CA LEU A 352 9.48 -16.43 -17.75
C LEU A 352 10.39 -15.44 -17.01
N ALA A 353 11.33 -15.94 -16.22
CA ALA A 353 12.27 -15.11 -15.46
C ALA A 353 13.22 -14.33 -16.39
N THR A 354 13.68 -14.94 -17.48
CA THR A 354 14.53 -14.27 -18.49
C THR A 354 13.76 -13.15 -19.19
N GLU A 355 12.52 -13.41 -19.61
CA GLU A 355 11.67 -12.40 -20.24
C GLU A 355 11.43 -11.20 -19.30
N ALA A 356 11.12 -11.49 -18.02
CA ALA A 356 10.94 -10.45 -17.01
C ALA A 356 12.22 -9.62 -16.79
N PHE A 357 13.38 -10.30 -16.70
CA PHE A 357 14.68 -9.65 -16.54
C PHE A 357 15.03 -8.73 -17.73
N GLU A 358 14.83 -9.21 -18.96
CA GLU A 358 15.15 -8.46 -20.17
C GLU A 358 14.24 -7.23 -20.34
N GLN A 359 12.93 -7.41 -20.14
CA GLN A 359 11.95 -6.32 -20.27
C GLN A 359 12.04 -5.31 -19.14
N ALA A 360 12.45 -5.71 -17.93
CA ALA A 360 12.65 -4.79 -16.81
C ALA A 360 13.67 -3.68 -17.14
N GLY A 361 14.68 -4.00 -17.96
CA GLY A 361 15.74 -3.05 -18.32
C GLY A 361 16.38 -2.44 -17.07
N SER A 362 16.90 -1.21 -17.17
CA SER A 362 17.36 -0.44 -15.99
C SER A 362 16.24 0.36 -15.32
N GLN A 363 15.00 0.23 -15.82
CA GLN A 363 13.86 1.02 -15.37
C GLN A 363 13.22 0.41 -14.13
N TYR A 364 12.97 -0.90 -14.15
CA TYR A 364 12.30 -1.63 -13.07
C TYR A 364 13.32 -2.45 -12.26
N THR A 365 14.07 -1.75 -11.41
CA THR A 365 15.22 -2.33 -10.69
C THR A 365 14.82 -3.47 -9.76
N TYR A 366 13.67 -3.37 -9.08
CA TYR A 366 13.16 -4.43 -8.22
C TYR A 366 12.84 -5.72 -8.99
N VAL A 367 12.09 -5.60 -10.09
CA VAL A 367 11.76 -6.71 -10.99
C VAL A 367 13.03 -7.34 -11.54
N ARG A 368 14.03 -6.52 -11.91
CA ARG A 368 15.31 -6.99 -12.42
C ARG A 368 16.08 -7.80 -11.36
N SER A 369 16.19 -7.31 -10.13
CA SER A 369 16.84 -8.04 -9.04
C SER A 369 16.15 -9.37 -8.73
N TYR A 370 14.82 -9.36 -8.63
CA TYR A 370 14.07 -10.56 -8.32
C TYR A 370 14.15 -11.59 -9.46
N SER A 371 14.04 -11.15 -10.72
CA SER A 371 14.23 -12.03 -11.88
C SER A 371 15.64 -12.62 -11.91
N SER A 372 16.66 -11.84 -11.59
CA SER A 372 18.05 -12.30 -11.48
C SER A 372 18.21 -13.39 -10.42
N ALA A 373 17.63 -13.17 -9.24
CA ALA A 373 17.63 -14.14 -8.14
C ALA A 373 16.88 -15.43 -8.50
N MET A 374 15.74 -15.31 -9.17
CA MET A 374 14.96 -16.46 -9.66
C MET A 374 15.76 -17.26 -10.70
N MET A 375 16.41 -16.60 -11.66
CA MET A 375 17.28 -17.28 -12.62
C MET A 375 18.44 -17.99 -11.93
N ALA A 376 19.08 -17.36 -10.92
CA ALA A 376 20.16 -17.97 -10.16
C ALA A 376 19.69 -19.24 -9.45
N LEU A 377 18.52 -19.18 -8.81
CA LEU A 377 17.89 -20.33 -8.17
C LEU A 377 17.65 -21.48 -9.16
N ILE A 378 17.10 -21.17 -10.35
CA ILE A 378 16.81 -22.17 -11.38
C ILE A 378 18.10 -22.81 -11.91
N TYR A 379 19.15 -22.02 -12.14
CA TYR A 379 20.45 -22.56 -12.58
C TYR A 379 21.11 -23.46 -11.54
N LEU A 380 20.97 -23.13 -10.25
CA LEU A 380 21.42 -24.01 -9.16
C LEU A 380 20.61 -25.31 -9.11
N ALA A 381 19.29 -25.25 -9.31
CA ALA A 381 18.43 -26.43 -9.38
C ALA A 381 18.75 -27.34 -10.60
N GLN A 382 19.36 -26.79 -11.64
CA GLN A 382 19.81 -27.53 -12.83
C GLN A 382 21.27 -28.07 -12.72
N ASP A 383 21.95 -27.87 -11.58
CA ASP A 383 23.40 -28.13 -11.41
C ASP A 383 24.25 -27.44 -12.50
N ASN A 384 23.82 -26.24 -12.93
CA ASN A 384 24.48 -25.43 -13.95
C ASN A 384 24.89 -24.05 -13.37
N PRO A 385 25.86 -23.99 -12.45
CA PRO A 385 26.16 -22.77 -11.70
C PRO A 385 26.89 -21.69 -12.51
N GLN A 386 27.27 -21.94 -13.77
CA GLN A 386 28.09 -21.03 -14.58
C GLN A 386 27.51 -19.59 -14.68
N PRO A 387 26.19 -19.38 -14.85
CA PRO A 387 25.63 -18.03 -14.96
C PRO A 387 25.45 -17.32 -13.60
N VAL A 388 25.48 -18.04 -12.49
CA VAL A 388 25.07 -17.55 -11.16
C VAL A 388 25.90 -16.35 -10.67
N PRO A 389 27.24 -16.29 -10.81
CA PRO A 389 28.01 -15.13 -10.37
C PRO A 389 27.59 -13.81 -11.00
N ALA A 390 27.25 -13.83 -12.29
CA ALA A 390 26.80 -12.62 -12.99
C ALA A 390 25.42 -12.18 -12.50
N LEU A 391 24.54 -13.13 -12.18
CA LEU A 391 23.20 -12.85 -11.66
C LEU A 391 23.25 -12.30 -10.22
N LEU A 392 24.12 -12.84 -9.37
CA LEU A 392 24.37 -12.32 -8.02
C LEU A 392 24.98 -10.92 -8.07
N ALA A 393 25.94 -10.68 -8.96
CA ALA A 393 26.53 -9.36 -9.15
C ALA A 393 25.51 -8.33 -9.68
N GLU A 394 24.52 -8.76 -10.47
CA GLU A 394 23.44 -7.89 -10.92
C GLU A 394 22.48 -7.54 -9.77
N GLN A 395 22.14 -8.52 -8.94
CA GLN A 395 21.31 -8.32 -7.74
C GLN A 395 21.96 -7.35 -6.76
N ASP A 396 23.26 -7.49 -6.49
CA ASP A 396 24.04 -6.65 -5.57
C ASP A 396 24.13 -5.17 -6.00
N LYS A 397 23.70 -4.81 -7.22
CA LYS A 397 23.62 -3.40 -7.67
C LYS A 397 22.48 -2.63 -7.00
N TYR A 398 21.52 -3.33 -6.41
CA TYR A 398 20.28 -2.76 -5.91
C TYR A 398 20.05 -3.21 -4.47
N GLU A 399 19.35 -2.39 -3.69
CA GLU A 399 18.86 -2.79 -2.37
C GLU A 399 17.64 -3.71 -2.55
N TRP A 400 17.89 -5.02 -2.69
CA TRP A 400 16.86 -6.04 -2.82
C TRP A 400 17.12 -7.17 -1.83
N PHE A 401 16.06 -7.64 -1.19
CA PHE A 401 16.12 -8.75 -0.25
C PHE A 401 14.83 -9.57 -0.30
N ASP A 402 14.99 -10.89 -0.25
CA ASP A 402 13.88 -11.83 -0.09
C ASP A 402 14.22 -12.78 1.07
N PRO A 403 13.42 -12.78 2.14
CA PRO A 403 13.72 -13.54 3.36
C PRO A 403 13.47 -15.05 3.20
N ARG A 404 12.94 -15.53 2.07
CA ARG A 404 12.73 -16.97 1.88
C ARG A 404 14.08 -17.68 1.74
N ALA A 405 14.21 -18.83 2.40
CA ALA A 405 15.47 -19.57 2.52
C ALA A 405 16.17 -19.85 1.18
N ASN A 406 15.42 -20.19 0.13
CA ASN A 406 15.95 -20.45 -1.20
C ASN A 406 16.55 -19.20 -1.89
N PHE A 407 16.11 -18.00 -1.50
CA PHE A 407 16.63 -16.73 -2.03
C PHE A 407 17.71 -16.12 -1.13
N SER A 408 17.46 -16.06 0.19
CA SER A 408 18.42 -15.50 1.16
C SER A 408 19.74 -16.30 1.21
N LEU A 409 19.70 -17.61 0.92
CA LEU A 409 20.87 -18.48 0.90
C LEU A 409 21.45 -18.74 -0.50
N LEU A 410 21.17 -17.90 -1.51
CA LEU A 410 21.68 -18.09 -2.88
C LEU A 410 23.22 -18.11 -2.95
N LYS A 411 23.90 -17.22 -2.23
CA LYS A 411 25.38 -17.16 -2.17
C LYS A 411 25.96 -18.42 -1.55
N ALA A 412 25.36 -18.90 -0.45
CA ALA A 412 25.73 -20.15 0.20
C ALA A 412 25.47 -21.37 -0.70
N SER A 413 24.32 -21.40 -1.37
CA SER A 413 23.93 -22.48 -2.30
C SER A 413 24.84 -22.54 -3.53
N TYR A 414 25.27 -21.39 -4.04
CA TYR A 414 26.27 -21.32 -5.10
C TYR A 414 27.62 -21.90 -4.68
N ALA A 415 28.15 -21.45 -3.53
CA ALA A 415 29.40 -21.98 -2.99
C ALA A 415 29.31 -23.50 -2.74
N HIS A 416 28.16 -23.98 -2.26
CA HIS A 416 27.93 -25.41 -2.08
C HIS A 416 27.95 -26.16 -3.43
N CYS A 417 27.21 -25.66 -4.42
CA CYS A 417 27.11 -26.25 -5.75
C CYS A 417 28.48 -26.38 -6.43
N THR A 418 29.35 -25.38 -6.28
CA THR A 418 30.72 -25.37 -6.83
C THR A 418 31.75 -26.15 -6.00
N GLY A 419 31.35 -26.70 -4.85
CA GLY A 419 32.22 -27.52 -3.98
C GLY A 419 33.02 -26.74 -2.93
N GLU A 420 32.76 -25.45 -2.77
CA GLU A 420 33.37 -24.59 -1.75
C GLU A 420 32.64 -24.73 -0.40
N LEU A 421 32.59 -25.96 0.14
CA LEU A 421 31.71 -26.34 1.26
C LEU A 421 31.92 -25.49 2.53
N LYS A 422 33.17 -25.11 2.85
CA LYS A 422 33.47 -24.24 3.99
C LYS A 422 32.95 -22.81 3.79
N GLN A 423 32.99 -22.32 2.55
CA GLN A 423 32.46 -21.00 2.21
C GLN A 423 30.92 -21.03 2.24
N ALA A 424 30.30 -22.10 1.75
CA ALA A 424 28.85 -22.29 1.84
C ALA A 424 28.35 -22.19 3.28
N LEU A 425 29.03 -22.88 4.21
CA LEU A 425 28.72 -22.81 5.64
C LEU A 425 28.90 -21.39 6.20
N ALA A 426 30.00 -20.72 5.86
CA ALA A 426 30.27 -19.36 6.33
C ALA A 426 29.23 -18.34 5.84
N GLU A 427 28.88 -18.40 4.55
CA GLU A 427 27.81 -17.58 3.94
C GLU A 427 26.46 -17.82 4.63
N ALA A 428 26.07 -19.09 4.84
CA ALA A 428 24.82 -19.41 5.51
C ALA A 428 24.77 -18.94 6.97
N GLN A 429 25.90 -19.00 7.69
CA GLN A 429 26.01 -18.47 9.06
C GLN A 429 25.93 -16.94 9.09
N ALA A 430 26.48 -16.25 8.08
CA ALA A 430 26.35 -14.80 7.95
C ALA A 430 24.89 -14.40 7.75
N VAL A 431 24.18 -15.08 6.84
CA VAL A 431 22.73 -14.87 6.62
C VAL A 431 21.93 -15.17 7.90
N LYS A 432 22.30 -16.19 8.67
CA LYS A 432 21.67 -16.48 9.97
C LYS A 432 21.82 -15.33 10.97
N ALA A 433 23.01 -14.74 11.03
CA ALA A 433 23.27 -13.60 11.91
C ALA A 433 22.48 -12.35 11.48
N GLU A 434 22.28 -12.16 10.18
CA GLU A 434 21.50 -11.06 9.60
C GLU A 434 19.99 -11.22 9.85
N LEU A 435 19.44 -12.42 9.61
CA LEU A 435 18.01 -12.69 9.75
C LEU A 435 17.52 -12.68 11.21
N GLY A 436 18.37 -13.08 12.16
CA GLY A 436 18.00 -13.13 13.58
C GLY A 436 16.73 -13.94 13.83
N GLU A 437 15.68 -13.28 14.32
CA GLU A 437 14.38 -13.91 14.62
C GLU A 437 13.60 -14.35 13.35
N GLN A 438 13.96 -13.84 12.17
CA GLN A 438 13.35 -14.26 10.90
C GLN A 438 13.94 -15.59 10.37
N TRP A 439 14.94 -16.16 11.04
CA TRP A 439 15.49 -17.47 10.69
C TRP A 439 14.46 -18.57 10.95
N SER A 440 14.14 -19.34 9.92
CA SER A 440 13.09 -20.37 9.97
C SER A 440 13.63 -21.80 9.85
N ASP A 441 12.78 -22.79 10.11
CA ASP A 441 13.11 -24.21 9.93
C ASP A 441 13.56 -24.52 8.48
N ALA A 442 12.99 -23.81 7.50
CA ALA A 442 13.42 -23.93 6.11
C ALA A 442 14.88 -23.49 5.94
N HIS A 443 15.30 -22.38 6.57
CA HIS A 443 16.69 -21.95 6.55
C HIS A 443 17.60 -22.95 7.27
N GLN A 444 17.13 -23.48 8.42
CA GLN A 444 17.89 -24.44 9.19
C GLN A 444 18.15 -25.73 8.39
N ALA A 445 17.21 -26.18 7.56
CA ALA A 445 17.40 -27.34 6.69
C ALA A 445 18.59 -27.18 5.70
N TYR A 446 18.75 -26.00 5.09
CA TYR A 446 19.93 -25.72 4.25
C TYR A 446 21.21 -25.71 5.09
N LEU A 447 21.18 -25.03 6.24
CA LEU A 447 22.36 -24.90 7.10
C LEU A 447 22.85 -26.26 7.60
N ASP A 448 21.94 -27.17 7.96
CA ASP A 448 22.28 -28.52 8.41
C ASP A 448 22.99 -29.32 7.31
N ILE A 449 22.52 -29.19 6.05
CA ILE A 449 23.17 -29.81 4.89
C ILE A 449 24.58 -29.24 4.71
N PHE A 450 24.71 -27.91 4.64
CA PHE A 450 26.00 -27.25 4.43
C PHE A 450 27.00 -27.54 5.53
N GLN A 451 26.53 -27.62 6.78
CA GLN A 451 27.37 -27.94 7.92
C GLN A 451 27.93 -29.37 7.82
N GLN A 452 27.06 -30.35 7.58
CA GLN A 452 27.49 -31.75 7.47
C GLN A 452 28.42 -31.99 6.28
N ASP A 453 28.18 -31.33 5.15
CA ASP A 453 29.03 -31.45 3.95
C ASP A 453 30.40 -30.78 4.19
N ALA A 454 30.42 -29.63 4.87
CA ALA A 454 31.68 -28.97 5.25
C ALA A 454 32.51 -29.77 6.26
N GLU A 455 31.87 -30.49 7.18
CA GLU A 455 32.53 -31.36 8.17
C GLU A 455 33.10 -32.64 7.53
N THR A 456 32.34 -33.27 6.64
CA THR A 456 32.73 -34.56 6.02
C THR A 456 33.63 -34.37 4.80
N GLY A 457 33.53 -33.21 4.13
CA GLY A 457 34.16 -32.97 2.83
C GLY A 457 33.46 -33.65 1.66
N ASP A 458 32.28 -34.25 1.89
CA ASP A 458 31.50 -34.95 0.87
C ASP A 458 30.32 -34.07 0.43
N LYS A 459 30.36 -33.58 -0.83
CA LYS A 459 29.29 -32.76 -1.40
C LYS A 459 28.13 -33.64 -1.82
N ARG A 460 27.02 -33.55 -1.10
CA ARG A 460 25.77 -34.24 -1.46
C ARG A 460 24.98 -33.43 -2.48
N ALA A 461 24.16 -34.13 -3.26
CA ALA A 461 23.25 -33.50 -4.21
C ALA A 461 22.07 -32.86 -3.45
N VAL A 462 21.77 -31.60 -3.76
CA VAL A 462 20.77 -30.78 -3.06
C VAL A 462 19.80 -30.18 -4.05
N ASP A 463 18.50 -30.26 -3.73
CA ASP A 463 17.45 -29.48 -4.35
C ASP A 463 17.45 -28.08 -3.71
N TYR A 464 18.26 -27.16 -4.27
CA TYR A 464 18.37 -25.79 -3.75
C TYR A 464 17.08 -24.96 -3.89
N SER A 465 16.06 -25.48 -4.58
CA SER A 465 14.75 -24.83 -4.62
C SER A 465 13.90 -25.14 -3.37
N GLN A 466 14.21 -26.23 -2.67
CA GLN A 466 13.45 -26.74 -1.52
C GLN A 466 14.29 -26.93 -0.25
N GLY A 467 15.61 -26.90 -0.32
CA GLY A 467 16.48 -27.05 0.85
C GLY A 467 16.55 -28.48 1.37
N ARG A 468 16.56 -29.46 0.47
CA ARG A 468 16.56 -30.89 0.81
C ARG A 468 17.52 -31.67 -0.08
N LEU A 469 17.96 -32.82 0.39
CA LEU A 469 18.79 -33.74 -0.39
C LEU A 469 17.97 -34.37 -1.55
N LEU A 470 18.66 -34.67 -2.66
CA LEU A 470 18.10 -35.36 -3.84
C LEU A 470 18.18 -36.89 -3.74
#